data_AF-A0A7W5EK23-F1
#
_entry.id   AF-A0A7W5EK23-F1
#
_cell.length_a   1.000
_cell.length_b   1.000
_cell.length_c   1.000
_cell.angle_alpha   90.00
_cell.angle_beta   90.00
_cell.angle_gamma   90.00
#
_symmetry.space_group_name_H-M   'P 1'
#
loop_
_entity.id
_entity.type
_entity.pdbx_description
1 polymer ?
#
loop_
_entity_poly.entity_id
_entity_poly.type
_entity_poly.pdbx_seq_one_letter_code
_entity_poly.pdbx_strand_id
1 'polypeptide(L)' 'MENALRANPEDVREQYERRLKDLQEAYGEAVLELRARKKFSSLLGKDET' A
#
# COMPACT_ATOMS: atom_id res chain seq x y z
N MET A 1 15.51 20.13 -32.47
CA MET A 1 15.05 19.89 -31.10
C MET A 1 14.06 18.74 -31.16
N GLU A 2 14.56 17.52 -30.94
CA GLU A 2 13.79 16.29 -31.13
C GLU A 2 13.12 15.92 -29.80
N ASN A 3 11.80 16.08 -29.74
CA ASN A 3 10.86 15.56 -28.72
C ASN A 3 11.29 15.60 -27.24
N ALA A 4 11.18 16.76 -26.59
CA ALA A 4 11.21 16.90 -25.13
C ALA A 4 9.88 16.49 -24.43
N LEU A 5 8.97 15.79 -25.12
CA LEU A 5 7.59 15.53 -24.66
C LEU A 5 7.23 14.04 -24.54
N ARG A 6 8.16 13.11 -24.79
CA ARG A 6 7.96 11.68 -24.52
C ARG A 6 8.82 11.26 -23.34
N ALA A 7 8.17 10.97 -22.21
CA ALA A 7 8.83 10.22 -21.14
C ALA A 7 9.32 8.88 -21.71
N ASN A 8 10.54 8.48 -21.37
CA ASN A 8 11.06 7.16 -21.75
C ASN A 8 10.11 6.10 -21.15
N PRO A 9 9.59 5.14 -21.94
CA PRO A 9 8.73 4.08 -21.41
C PRO A 9 9.31 3.34 -20.20
N GLU A 10 10.64 3.25 -20.10
CA GLU A 10 11.33 2.66 -18.95
C GLU A 10 11.14 3.50 -17.68
N ASP A 11 11.31 4.83 -17.75
CA ASP A 11 11.08 5.75 -16.63
C ASP A 11 9.63 5.68 -16.13
N VAL A 12 8.68 5.53 -17.04
CA VAL A 12 7.25 5.40 -16.70
C VAL A 12 7.00 4.07 -15.99
N ARG A 13 7.58 2.97 -16.48
CA ARG A 13 7.49 1.66 -15.83
C ARG A 13 8.06 1.71 -14.40
N GLU A 14 9.25 2.27 -14.22
CA GLU A 14 9.89 2.40 -12.91
C GLU A 14 9.04 3.22 -11.93
N GLN A 15 8.41 4.31 -12.39
CA GLN A 15 7.50 5.10 -11.57
C GLN A 15 6.27 4.30 -11.11
N TYR A 16 5.69 3.47 -11.99
CA TYR A 16 4.58 2.61 -11.63
C TYR A 16 5.00 1.50 -10.66
N GLU A 17 6.14 0.86 -10.89
CA GLU A 17 6.68 -0.16 -9.99
C GLU A 17 6.92 0.39 -8.59
N ARG A 18 7.49 1.61 -8.50
CA ARG A 18 7.68 2.29 -7.21
C ARG A 18 6.35 2.58 -6.51
N ARG A 19 5.38 3.16 -7.23
CA ARG A 19 4.04 3.44 -6.66
C ARG A 19 3.32 2.17 -6.23
N LEU A 20 3.47 1.08 -6.98
CA LEU A 20 2.90 -0.22 -6.61
C LEU A 20 3.53 -0.76 -5.34
N LYS A 21 4.85 -0.64 -5.20
CA LYS A 21 5.56 -1.05 -3.99
C LYS A 21 5.09 -0.25 -2.77
N ASP A 22 5.08 1.08 -2.87
CA ASP A 22 4.64 1.96 -1.78
C ASP A 22 3.19 1.65 -1.37
N LEU A 23 2.32 1.38 -2.36
CA LEU A 23 0.92 0.99 -2.11
C LEU A 23 0.82 -0.37 -1.40
N GLN A 24 1.63 -1.36 -1.82
CA GLN A 24 1.65 -2.68 -1.20
C GLN A 24 2.14 -2.63 0.25
N GLU A 25 3.16 -1.81 0.54
CA GLU A 25 3.66 -1.59 1.88
C GLU A 25 2.60 -0.94 2.77
N ALA A 26 1.98 0.16 2.34
CA ALA A 26 0.93 0.84 3.09
C ALA A 26 -0.31 -0.06 3.32
N TYR A 27 -0.71 -0.85 2.33
CA TYR A 27 -1.80 -1.81 2.47
C TYR A 27 -1.44 -2.92 3.46
N GLY A 28 -0.21 -3.43 3.42
CA GLY A 28 0.30 -4.42 4.36
C GLY A 28 0.24 -3.92 5.81
N GLU A 29 0.69 -2.70 6.05
CA GLU A 29 0.62 -2.04 7.37
C GLU A 29 -0.81 -1.90 7.86
N ALA A 30 -1.72 -1.39 7.02
CA ALA A 30 -3.14 -1.25 7.37
C ALA A 30 -3.81 -2.59 7.72
N VAL A 31 -3.47 -3.66 6.99
CA VAL A 31 -3.98 -5.01 7.28
C VAL A 31 -3.44 -5.52 8.62
N LEU A 32 -2.17 -5.29 8.93
CA LEU A 32 -1.59 -5.69 10.21
C LEU A 32 -2.23 -4.93 11.37
N GLU A 33 -2.44 -3.62 11.23
CA GLU A 33 -3.13 -2.81 12.22
C GLU A 33 -4.57 -3.32 12.46
N LEU A 34 -5.33 -3.60 11.40
CA LEU A 34 -6.68 -4.13 11.52
C LEU A 34 -6.70 -5.48 12.27
N ARG A 35 -5.75 -6.37 11.96
CA ARG A 35 -5.62 -7.66 12.66
C ARG A 35 -5.28 -7.46 14.13
N ALA A 36 -4.38 -6.54 14.46
CA ALA A 36 -4.03 -6.23 15.83
C ALA A 36 -5.24 -5.68 16.62
N ARG A 37 -6.00 -4.76 16.03
CA ARG A 37 -7.23 -4.21 16.62
C ARG A 37 -8.27 -5.30 16.88
N LYS A 38 -8.53 -6.18 15.90
CA LYS A 38 -9.46 -7.30 16.07
C LYS A 38 -9.03 -8.25 17.19
N LYS A 39 -7.74 -8.62 17.22
CA LYS A 39 -7.19 -9.48 18.27
C LYS A 39 -7.34 -8.83 19.65
N PHE A 40 -7.08 -7.53 19.75
CA PHE A 40 -7.22 -6.78 21.00
C PHE A 40 -8.68 -6.70 21.47
N SER A 41 -9.63 -6.43 20.57
CA SER A 41 -11.06 -6.45 20.90
C SER A 41 -11.52 -7.81 21.43
N SER A 42 -11.10 -8.88 20.77
CA SER A 42 -11.39 -10.26 21.18
C SER A 42 -10.83 -10.59 22.56
N LEU A 43 -9.59 -10.19 22.85
CA LEU A 43 -8.98 -10.37 24.17
C LEU A 43 -9.70 -9.59 25.28
N LEU A 44 -10.36 -8.47 24.94
CA LEU A 44 -11.14 -7.68 25.88
C LEU A 44 -12.60 -8.14 26.00
N GLY A 45 -13.01 -9.21 25.32
CA GLY A 45 -14.40 -9.70 25.33
C GLY A 45 -15.39 -8.71 24.71
N LYS A 46 -14.92 -7.76 23.88
CA LYS A 46 -15.77 -6.73 23.26
C LYS A 46 -16.52 -7.20 22.02
N ASP A 47 -16.38 -8.47 21.66
CA ASP A 47 -17.02 -9.07 20.49
C ASP A 47 -18.42 -9.66 20.80
N GLU A 48 -18.93 -9.54 22.05
CA GLU A 48 -20.19 -10.16 22.52
C GLU A 48 -21.47 -9.27 22.46
N THR A 49 -21.53 -8.24 21.62
CA THR A 49 -22.77 -7.46 21.38
C THR A 49 -23.04 -7.19 19.91
#